data_AF-A0A524JAL0-F1
#
_entry.id   AF-A0A524JAL0-F1
#
_cell.length_a   1.000
_cell.length_b   1.000
_cell.length_c   1.000
_cell.angle_alpha   90.00
_cell.angle_beta   90.00
_cell.angle_gamma   90.00
#
_symmetry.space_group_name_H-M   'P 1'
#
loop_
_entity.id
_entity.type
_entity.pdbx_description
1 polymer ?
#
loop_
_entity_poly.entity_id
_entity_poly.type
_entity_poly.pdbx_seq_one_letter_code
_entity_poly.pdbx_strand_id
1 'polypeptide(L)' 'RRRSRALIDGKPIESPEELEKMIAGLEEDMLSAADDLRFEEAGRLRDELKELRRDLEGMRA' A
#
# COMPACT_ATOMS: atom_id res chain seq x y z
N ARG A 1 14.50 5.32 -9.94
CA ARG A 1 15.09 3.95 -9.92
C ARG A 1 13.94 3.00 -9.64
N ARG A 2 13.53 2.24 -10.68
CA ARG A 2 12.61 1.09 -10.73
C ARG A 2 11.38 1.09 -9.80
N ARG A 3 10.20 1.21 -10.45
CA ARG A 3 8.91 0.70 -9.99
C ARG A 3 9.11 -0.63 -9.27
N SER A 4 9.05 -0.61 -7.94
CA SER A 4 8.74 -1.79 -7.14
C SER A 4 7.37 -2.23 -7.60
N ARG A 5 7.31 -3.27 -8.43
CA ARG A 5 6.03 -3.82 -8.85
C ARG A 5 5.42 -4.43 -7.59
N ALA A 6 4.45 -3.75 -7.02
CA ALA A 6 3.69 -4.25 -5.88
C ALA A 6 3.24 -5.69 -6.19
N LEU A 7 3.42 -6.57 -5.21
CA LEU A 7 3.11 -7.99 -5.32
C LEU A 7 1.95 -8.32 -4.37
N ILE A 8 0.96 -9.07 -4.85
CA ILE A 8 -0.08 -9.69 -4.03
C ILE A 8 0.10 -11.20 -4.17
N ASP A 9 0.24 -11.93 -3.06
CA ASP A 9 0.45 -13.38 -3.06
C ASP A 9 1.60 -13.85 -3.98
N GLY A 10 2.67 -13.05 -4.06
CA GLY A 10 3.83 -13.32 -4.92
C GLY A 10 3.59 -13.07 -6.41
N LYS A 11 2.41 -12.57 -6.80
CA LYS A 11 2.08 -12.20 -8.18
C LYS A 11 2.18 -10.69 -8.37
N PRO A 12 2.66 -10.21 -9.53
CA PRO A 12 2.62 -8.80 -9.84
C PRO A 12 1.18 -8.29 -9.86
N ILE A 13 0.95 -7.10 -9.31
CA ILE A 13 -0.32 -6.40 -9.52
C ILE A 13 -0.41 -5.99 -10.99
N GLU A 14 -1.52 -6.35 -11.62
CA GLU A 14 -1.74 -6.13 -13.06
C GLU A 14 -2.83 -5.09 -13.34
N SER A 15 -3.66 -4.77 -12.34
CA SER A 15 -4.77 -3.83 -12.46
C SER A 15 -4.79 -2.74 -11.37
N PRO A 16 -5.27 -1.52 -11.68
CA PRO A 16 -5.52 -0.48 -10.67
C PRO A 16 -6.44 -0.95 -9.54
N GLU A 17 -7.45 -1.75 -9.85
CA GLU A 17 -8.45 -2.24 -8.90
C GLU A 17 -7.85 -3.21 -7.87
N GLU A 18 -6.89 -4.04 -8.27
CA GLU A 18 -6.12 -4.90 -7.35
C GLU A 18 -5.23 -4.06 -6.43
N LEU A 19 -4.59 -3.02 -6.98
CA LEU A 19 -3.76 -2.11 -6.19
C LEU A 19 -4.59 -1.34 -5.16
N GLU A 20 -5.79 -0.88 -5.54
CA GLU A 20 -6.72 -0.22 -4.63
C GLU A 20 -7.16 -1.11 -3.47
N LYS A 21 -7.47 -2.38 -3.73
CA LYS A 21 -7.80 -3.35 -2.69
C LYS A 21 -6.65 -3.55 -1.71
N MET A 22 -5.42 -3.63 -2.21
CA MET A 22 -4.24 -3.77 -1.36
C MET A 22 -3.99 -2.51 -0.51
N ILE A 23 -4.15 -1.32 -1.10
CA ILE A 23 -4.06 -0.04 -0.38
C ILE A 23 -5.10 0.02 0.73
N ALA A 24 -6.35 -0.40 0.47
CA ALA A 24 -7.40 -0.40 1.48
C ALA A 24 -7.06 -1.32 2.67
N GLY A 25 -6.57 -2.54 2.39
CA GLY A 25 -6.13 -3.47 3.44
C GLY A 25 -4.97 -2.93 4.29
N LEU A 26 -3.95 -2.37 3.64
CA LEU A 26 -2.81 -1.75 4.35
C LEU A 26 -3.21 -0.51 5.16
N GLU A 27 -4.23 0.24 4.70
CA GLU A 27 -4.78 1.38 5.44
C GLU A 27 -5.53 0.92 6.70
N GLU A 28 -6.30 -0.16 6.63
CA GLU A 28 -6.91 -0.80 7.80
C GLU A 28 -5.84 -1.29 8.80
N ASP A 29 -4.80 -1.97 8.33
CA ASP A 29 -3.69 -2.43 9.18
C ASP A 29 -2.95 -1.25 9.84
N MET A 30 -2.73 -0.16 9.11
CA MET A 30 -2.10 1.05 9.63
C MET A 30 -2.94 1.68 10.75
N LEU A 31 -4.26 1.78 10.54
CA LEU A 31 -5.18 2.32 11.52
C LEU A 31 -5.24 1.44 12.77
N SER A 32 -5.30 0.11 12.60
CA SER A 32 -5.24 -0.83 13.72
C SER A 32 -3.94 -0.68 14.52
N ALA A 33 -2.79 -0.55 13.85
CA ALA A 33 -1.52 -0.31 14.54
C ALA A 33 -1.51 1.03 15.29
N ALA A 34 -2.14 2.07 14.73
CA ALA A 34 -2.25 3.37 15.40
C ALA A 34 -3.17 3.30 16.64
N ASP A 35 -4.31 2.61 16.55
CA ASP A 35 -5.24 2.37 17.65
C ASP A 35 -4.57 1.57 18.79
N ASP A 36 -3.70 0.62 18.44
CA ASP A 36 -2.88 -0.14 19.38
C ASP A 36 -1.65 0.62 19.91
N LEU A 37 -1.49 1.91 19.57
CA LEU A 37 -0.34 2.75 19.91
C LEU A 37 1.02 2.25 19.36
N ARG A 38 0.99 1.37 18.35
CA ARG A 38 2.17 0.85 17.62
C ARG A 38 2.62 1.83 16.54
N PHE A 39 2.99 3.05 16.94
CA PHE A 39 3.26 4.16 16.01
C PHE A 39 4.41 3.92 15.03
N GLU A 40 5.42 3.14 15.42
CA GLU A 40 6.53 2.81 14.51
C GLU A 40 6.03 1.95 13.33
N GLU A 41 5.13 1.01 13.60
CA GLU A 41 4.51 0.16 12.60
C GLU A 41 3.53 0.95 11.73
N ALA A 42 2.65 1.76 12.34
CA ALA A 42 1.77 2.66 11.62
C ALA A 42 2.55 3.65 10.73
N GLY A 43 3.69 4.16 11.20
CA GLY A 43 4.57 5.03 10.43
C GLY A 43 5.16 4.35 9.19
N ARG A 44 5.63 3.10 9.32
CA ARG A 44 6.11 2.30 8.18
C ARG A 44 4.99 2.04 7.17
N LEU A 45 3.81 1.63 7.64
CA LEU A 45 2.65 1.35 6.79
C LEU A 45 2.20 2.61 6.03
N ARG A 46 2.20 3.77 6.68
CA ARG A 46 1.90 5.07 6.04
C ARG A 46 2.87 5.39 4.90
N ASP A 47 4.17 5.18 5.12
CA ASP A 47 5.18 5.48 4.12
C ASP A 47 5.06 4.53 2.92
N GLU A 48 4.72 3.25 3.15
CA GLU A 48 4.41 2.28 2.10
C GLU A 48 3.13 2.65 1.31
N LEU A 49 2.05 2.98 2.02
CA LEU A 49 0.79 3.45 1.42
C LEU A 49 1.00 4.65 0.49
N LYS A 50 1.90 5.57 0.86
CA LYS A 50 2.22 6.75 0.05
C LYS A 50 2.85 6.38 -1.29
N GLU A 51 3.76 5.41 -1.32
CA GLU A 51 4.37 4.96 -2.57
C GLU A 51 3.37 4.17 -3.42
N LEU A 52 2.54 3.31 -2.81
CA LEU A 52 1.49 2.57 -3.53
C LEU A 52 0.44 3.49 -4.16
N ARG A 53 0.03 4.56 -3.47
CA ARG A 53 -0.89 5.57 -4.02
C ARG A 53 -0.31 6.30 -5.24
N ARG A 54 1.01 6.54 -5.26
CA ARG A 54 1.69 7.10 -6.45
C ARG A 54 1.74 6.10 -7.59
N ASP A 55 2.00 4.82 -7.30
CA ASP A 55 1.97 3.77 -8.32
C ASP A 55 0.57 3.64 -8.92
N LEU A 56 -0.49 3.74 -8.10
CA LEU A 56 -1.89 3.74 -8.55
C LEU A 56 -2.20 4.91 -9.49
N GLU A 57 -1.78 6.12 -9.12
CA GLU A 57 -1.90 7.30 -9.98
C GLU A 57 -1.21 7.07 -11.33
N GLY A 58 0.00 6.47 -11.30
CA GLY A 58 0.75 6.12 -12.52
C GLY A 58 0.12 5.00 -13.36
N MET A 59 -0.73 4.14 -12.79
CA MET A 59 -1.47 3.11 -13.53
C MET A 59 -2.75 3.64 -14.18
N ARG A 60 -3.35 4.70 -13.62
CA ARG A 60 -4.59 5.32 -14.12
C ARG A 60 -4.35 6.40 -15.18
N ALA A 61 -3.13 6.91 -15.29
CA ALA A 61 -2.71 7.92 -16.28
C ALA A 61 -2.44 7.30 -17.66
#